data_AF-A0A5M7NZV7-F1
#
_entry.id   AF-A0A5M7NZV7-F1
#
_cell.length_a   1.000
_cell.length_b   1.000
_cell.length_c   1.000
_cell.angle_alpha   90.00
_cell.angle_beta   90.00
_cell.angle_gamma   90.00
#
_symmetry.space_group_name_H-M   'P 1'
#
loop_
_entity.id
_entity.type
_entity.pdbx_description
1 polymer ?
#
loop_
_entity_poly.entity_id
_entity_poly.type
_entity_poly.pdbx_seq_one_letter_code
_entity_poly.pdbx_strand_id
1 'polypeptide(L)'
;MNSVYEKYGLKPVINASGRMTILGVSTPSSEVIDTVKYGLDHYFEMKDLVDKTGAYIAGLLKVENALVVSCASAGIAQSVAAVIVKDNDWLVDNLHAAPLTIPHQIIVPKGHNVNYG
;
A
#
# COMPACT_ATOMS: atom_id res chain seq x y z
N MET A 1 6.19 16.42 32.01
CA MET A 1 5.32 15.85 30.96
C MET A 1 5.52 14.34 31.00
N ASN A 2 4.45 13.57 31.15
CA ASN A 2 4.54 12.11 31.07
C ASN A 2 4.89 11.73 29.63
N SER A 3 5.79 10.77 29.46
CA SER A 3 6.11 10.21 28.14
C SER A 3 4.86 9.59 27.51
N VAL A 4 4.87 9.40 26.18
CA VAL A 4 3.79 8.68 25.47
C VAL A 4 3.62 7.27 26.06
N TYR A 5 4.73 6.63 26.47
CA TYR A 5 4.71 5.33 27.15
C TYR A 5 3.95 5.36 28.46
N GLU A 6 4.22 6.31 29.34
CA GLU A 6 3.54 6.45 30.64
C GLU A 6 2.07 6.84 30.47
N LYS A 7 1.78 7.76 29.52
CA LYS A 7 0.41 8.22 29.25
C LYS A 7 -0.51 7.08 28.83
N TYR A 8 0.00 6.13 28.03
CA TYR A 8 -0.79 5.03 27.48
C TYR A 8 -0.46 3.66 28.08
N GLY A 9 0.39 3.60 29.12
CA GLY A 9 0.80 2.33 29.75
C GLY A 9 1.56 1.38 28.82
N LEU A 10 2.35 1.91 27.87
CA LEU A 10 3.04 1.11 26.87
C LEU A 10 4.41 0.61 27.38
N LYS A 11 4.78 -0.61 26.98
CA LYS A 11 6.07 -1.22 27.29
C LYS A 11 7.17 -0.68 26.36
N PRO A 12 8.33 -0.23 26.87
CA PRO A 12 9.52 0.02 26.05
C PRO A 12 10.07 -1.28 25.45
N VAL A 13 10.45 -1.26 24.16
CA VAL A 13 10.93 -2.44 23.43
C VAL A 13 12.24 -2.13 22.71
N ILE A 14 13.18 -3.09 22.74
CA ILE A 14 14.35 -3.13 21.86
C ILE A 14 14.16 -4.29 20.90
N ASN A 15 14.16 -4.01 19.60
CA ASN A 15 13.98 -5.03 18.58
C ASN A 15 15.34 -5.59 18.12
N ALA A 16 15.57 -6.88 18.38
CA ALA A 16 16.75 -7.62 17.92
C ALA A 16 16.40 -8.76 16.93
N SER A 17 15.16 -8.80 16.43
CA SER A 17 14.62 -9.89 15.60
C SER A 17 14.35 -9.48 14.15
N GLY A 18 14.82 -8.31 13.71
CA GLY A 18 14.63 -7.83 12.34
C GLY A 18 13.28 -7.11 12.15
N ARG A 19 12.61 -7.29 11.00
CA ARG A 19 11.35 -6.58 10.70
C ARG A 19 10.15 -7.36 11.26
N MET A 20 9.63 -6.91 12.40
CA MET A 20 8.54 -7.58 13.12
C MET A 20 7.22 -6.80 12.99
N THR A 21 6.19 -7.44 12.44
CA THR A 21 4.84 -6.84 12.27
C THR A 21 4.25 -6.38 13.60
N ILE A 22 4.35 -7.21 14.64
CA ILE A 22 3.84 -6.91 15.99
C ILE A 22 4.48 -5.66 16.63
N LEU A 23 5.67 -5.27 16.17
CA LEU A 23 6.40 -4.10 16.66
C LEU A 23 6.24 -2.87 15.77
N GLY A 24 5.33 -2.91 14.79
CA GLY A 24 5.11 -1.78 13.87
C GLY A 24 6.16 -1.68 12.75
N VAL A 25 6.81 -2.81 12.41
CA VAL A 25 7.72 -2.96 11.27
C VAL A 25 8.95 -2.03 11.28
N SER A 26 9.07 -1.13 10.31
CA SER A 26 10.24 -0.31 10.06
C SER A 26 10.19 0.98 10.88
N THR A 27 11.33 1.41 11.41
CA THR A 27 11.52 2.75 11.98
C THR A 27 12.14 3.67 10.91
N PRO A 28 11.41 4.68 10.41
CA PRO A 28 11.92 5.57 9.36
C PRO A 28 13.11 6.41 9.85
N SER A 29 13.98 6.83 8.92
CA SER A 29 15.03 7.82 9.21
C SER A 29 14.41 9.20 9.45
N SER A 30 15.18 10.10 10.09
CA SER A 30 14.74 11.48 10.35
C SER A 30 14.30 12.21 9.08
N GLU A 31 15.06 12.05 7.98
CA GLU A 31 14.76 12.67 6.69
C GLU A 31 13.38 12.24 6.15
N VAL A 32 13.01 10.97 6.30
CA VAL A 32 11.69 10.47 5.89
C VAL A 32 10.60 11.03 6.78
N ILE A 33 10.83 11.10 8.10
CA ILE A 33 9.88 11.67 9.08
C ILE A 33 9.61 13.14 8.75
N ASP A 34 10.65 13.91 8.48
CA ASP A 34 10.54 15.33 8.14
C ASP A 34 9.79 15.54 6.82
N THR A 35 10.01 14.68 5.83
CA THR A 35 9.28 14.71 4.55
C THR A 35 7.80 14.38 4.73
N VAL A 36 7.47 13.37 5.53
CA VAL A 36 6.07 13.03 5.85
C VAL A 36 5.39 14.19 6.56
N LYS A 37 6.06 14.80 7.54
CA LYS A 37 5.55 15.99 8.23
C LYS A 37 5.27 17.13 7.25
N TYR A 38 6.20 17.43 6.36
CA TYR A 38 5.99 18.42 5.31
C TYR A 38 4.76 18.09 4.47
N GLY A 39 4.60 16.85 4.03
CA GLY A 39 3.43 16.42 3.28
C GLY A 39 2.10 16.57 4.03
N LEU A 40 2.10 16.35 5.35
CA LEU A 40 0.90 16.51 6.19
C LEU A 40 0.53 17.98 6.44
N ASP A 41 1.51 18.88 6.45
CA ASP A 41 1.33 20.31 6.73
C ASP A 41 0.97 21.14 5.48
N HIS A 42 0.86 20.52 4.29
CA HIS A 42 0.63 21.21 3.02
C HIS A 42 -0.52 20.58 2.21
N TYR A 43 -1.15 21.39 1.35
CA TYR A 43 -2.09 20.92 0.35
C TYR A 43 -1.40 20.64 -0.97
N PHE A 44 -1.86 19.60 -1.66
CA PHE A 44 -1.43 19.22 -3.00
C PHE A 44 -2.66 18.98 -3.88
N GLU A 45 -2.54 19.23 -5.17
CA GLU A 45 -3.50 18.71 -6.12
C GLU A 45 -3.28 17.20 -6.23
N MET A 46 -4.17 16.42 -5.62
CA MET A 46 -3.92 14.99 -5.39
C MET A 46 -3.75 14.19 -6.67
N LYS A 47 -4.46 14.54 -7.75
CA LYS A 47 -4.32 13.86 -9.03
C LYS A 47 -2.91 14.10 -9.60
N ASP A 48 -2.44 15.34 -9.65
CA ASP A 48 -1.08 15.66 -10.09
C ASP A 48 0.01 15.02 -9.20
N LEU A 49 -0.19 14.96 -7.87
CA LEU A 49 0.73 14.27 -6.97
C LEU A 49 0.85 12.77 -7.30
N VAL A 50 -0.28 12.10 -7.55
CA VAL A 50 -0.31 10.69 -7.96
C VAL A 50 0.38 10.49 -9.30
N ASP A 51 0.04 11.30 -10.31
CA ASP A 51 0.58 11.16 -11.67
C ASP A 51 2.11 11.38 -11.69
N LYS A 52 2.60 12.43 -11.01
CA LYS A 52 4.02 12.79 -10.98
C LYS A 52 4.88 11.82 -10.17
N THR A 53 4.39 11.38 -9.00
CA THR A 53 5.12 10.38 -8.20
C THR A 53 5.15 9.03 -8.92
N GLY A 54 4.06 8.65 -9.59
CA GLY A 54 4.01 7.47 -10.44
C GLY A 54 5.04 7.51 -11.57
N ALA A 55 5.09 8.61 -12.33
CA ALA A 55 6.07 8.79 -13.41
C ALA A 55 7.53 8.72 -12.91
N TYR A 56 7.81 9.34 -11.77
CA TYR A 56 9.14 9.28 -11.14
C TYR A 56 9.54 7.84 -10.79
N ILE A 57 8.65 7.09 -10.12
CA ILE A 57 8.91 5.70 -9.74
C ILE A 57 9.04 4.80 -10.97
N ALA A 58 8.22 5.01 -12.00
CA ALA A 58 8.30 4.28 -13.26
C ALA A 58 9.66 4.45 -13.93
N GLY A 59 10.21 5.68 -13.92
CA GLY A 59 11.56 5.98 -14.40
C GLY A 59 12.66 5.25 -13.63
N LEU A 60 12.55 5.17 -12.30
CA LEU A 60 13.49 4.42 -11.46
C LEU A 60 13.46 2.92 -11.74
N LEU A 61 12.26 2.36 -11.90
CA LEU A 61 12.04 0.92 -12.10
C LEU A 61 12.17 0.48 -13.57
N LYS A 62 12.23 1.43 -14.52
CA LYS A 62 12.24 1.19 -15.97
C LYS A 62 11.01 0.41 -16.45
N VAL A 63 9.84 0.84 -16.00
CA VAL A 63 8.53 0.28 -16.39
C VAL A 63 7.67 1.36 -17.06
N GLU A 64 6.60 0.95 -17.74
CA GLU A 64 5.71 1.86 -18.47
C GLU A 64 4.89 2.77 -17.53
N ASN A 65 4.50 2.26 -16.36
CA ASN A 65 3.73 3.01 -15.38
C ASN A 65 3.93 2.44 -13.95
N ALA A 66 3.73 3.27 -12.93
CA ALA A 66 3.74 2.89 -11.54
C ALA A 66 2.70 3.71 -10.76
N LEU A 67 2.01 3.07 -9.81
CA LEU A 67 1.01 3.71 -8.97
C LEU A 67 1.30 3.42 -7.49
N VAL A 68 1.31 4.46 -6.67
CA VAL A 68 1.40 4.32 -5.21
C VAL A 68 0.00 4.07 -4.65
N VAL A 69 -0.11 2.99 -3.87
CA VAL A 69 -1.36 2.55 -3.24
C VAL A 69 -1.13 2.37 -1.73
N SER A 70 -2.21 2.23 -0.97
CA SER A 70 -2.13 2.21 0.50
C SER A 70 -1.23 1.11 1.07
N CYS A 71 -1.23 -0.08 0.47
CA CYS A 71 -0.39 -1.20 0.87
C CYS A 71 -0.29 -2.28 -0.23
N ALA A 72 0.56 -3.29 -0.01
CA ALA A 72 0.70 -4.42 -0.94
C ALA A 72 -0.62 -5.17 -1.20
N SER A 73 -1.48 -5.31 -0.18
CA SER A 73 -2.79 -5.95 -0.33
C SER A 73 -3.72 -5.16 -1.26
N ALA A 74 -3.74 -3.83 -1.16
CA ALA A 74 -4.50 -2.97 -2.08
C ALA A 74 -3.97 -3.10 -3.52
N GLY A 75 -2.64 -3.12 -3.69
CA GLY A 75 -2.01 -3.33 -4.99
C GLY A 75 -2.36 -4.66 -5.64
N ILE A 76 -2.35 -5.76 -4.87
CA ILE A 76 -2.81 -7.08 -5.35
C ILE A 76 -4.29 -7.03 -5.74
N ALA A 77 -5.16 -6.45 -4.88
CA ALA A 77 -6.59 -6.38 -5.16
C ALA A 77 -6.89 -5.59 -6.44
N GLN A 78 -6.27 -4.42 -6.62
CA GLN A 78 -6.42 -3.60 -7.83
C GLN A 78 -5.85 -4.29 -9.07
N SER A 79 -4.70 -4.97 -8.96
CA SER A 79 -4.10 -5.71 -10.08
C SER A 79 -4.97 -6.88 -10.51
N VAL A 80 -5.53 -7.63 -9.56
CA VAL A 80 -6.48 -8.71 -9.81
C VAL A 80 -7.77 -8.17 -10.44
N ALA A 81 -8.32 -7.08 -9.93
CA ALA A 81 -9.50 -6.46 -10.51
C ALA A 81 -9.23 -6.01 -11.96
N ALA A 82 -8.10 -5.34 -12.22
CA ALA A 82 -7.72 -4.86 -13.54
C ALA A 82 -7.67 -5.98 -14.59
N VAL A 83 -7.10 -7.15 -14.27
CA VAL A 83 -7.04 -8.28 -15.22
C VAL A 83 -8.40 -8.95 -15.47
N ILE A 84 -9.36 -8.80 -14.56
CA ILE A 84 -10.73 -9.29 -14.72
C ILE A 84 -11.56 -8.30 -15.52
N VAL A 85 -11.58 -7.01 -15.14
CA VAL A 85 -12.44 -5.98 -15.75
C VAL A 85 -11.94 -5.57 -17.14
N LYS A 86 -10.62 -5.53 -17.36
CA LYS A 86 -9.99 -5.07 -18.61
C LYS A 86 -10.57 -3.70 -19.03
N ASP A 87 -11.05 -3.59 -20.27
CA ASP A 87 -11.60 -2.37 -20.86
C ASP A 87 -13.12 -2.25 -20.71
N ASN A 88 -13.73 -2.99 -19.77
CA ASN A 88 -15.18 -2.93 -19.55
C ASN A 88 -15.53 -1.91 -18.46
N ASP A 89 -15.89 -0.69 -18.88
CA ASP A 89 -16.25 0.42 -18.00
C ASP A 89 -17.37 0.06 -17.00
N TRP A 90 -18.37 -0.71 -17.43
CA TRP A 90 -19.44 -1.11 -16.53
C TRP A 90 -18.92 -2.00 -15.40
N LEU A 91 -18.00 -2.93 -15.69
CA LEU A 91 -17.40 -3.81 -14.68
C LEU A 91 -16.43 -3.07 -13.76
N VAL A 92 -15.79 -1.99 -14.19
CA VAL A 92 -14.94 -1.16 -13.32
C VAL A 92 -15.72 -0.69 -12.10
N ASP A 93 -16.97 -0.27 -12.30
CA ASP A 93 -17.84 0.22 -11.23
C ASP A 93 -18.69 -0.88 -10.58
N ASN A 94 -18.94 -2.00 -11.28
CA ASN A 94 -19.96 -2.99 -10.92
C ASN A 94 -19.46 -4.44 -10.86
N LEU A 95 -18.16 -4.69 -10.68
CA LEU A 95 -17.54 -6.03 -10.70
C LEU A 95 -18.24 -7.09 -9.84
N HIS A 96 -18.91 -6.67 -8.76
CA HIS A 96 -19.62 -7.57 -7.84
C HIS A 96 -21.15 -7.36 -7.80
N ALA A 97 -21.72 -6.60 -8.73
CA ALA A 97 -23.15 -6.31 -8.76
C ALA A 97 -24.02 -7.48 -9.25
N ALA A 98 -23.43 -8.41 -10.02
CA ALA A 98 -24.09 -9.59 -10.56
C ALA A 98 -23.09 -10.75 -10.73
N PRO A 99 -23.56 -12.01 -10.89
CA PRO A 99 -22.68 -13.12 -11.22
C PRO A 99 -21.87 -12.87 -12.50
N LEU A 100 -20.57 -13.15 -12.45
CA LEU A 100 -19.67 -12.94 -13.57
C LEU A 100 -19.76 -14.08 -14.58
N THR A 101 -19.86 -13.71 -15.86
CA THR A 101 -19.82 -14.63 -17.01
C THR A 101 -18.45 -14.69 -17.70
N ILE A 102 -17.49 -13.91 -17.19
CA ILE A 102 -16.10 -13.82 -17.66
C ILE A 102 -15.15 -14.62 -16.76
N PRO A 103 -13.93 -14.97 -17.20
CA PRO A 103 -12.92 -15.58 -16.33
C PRO A 103 -12.58 -14.67 -15.15
N HIS A 104 -12.67 -15.21 -13.93
CA HIS A 104 -12.46 -14.46 -12.68
C HIS A 104 -11.80 -15.30 -11.58
N GLN A 105 -11.08 -16.36 -11.98
CA GLN A 105 -10.33 -17.23 -11.07
C GLN A 105 -8.85 -16.84 -11.09
N ILE A 106 -8.26 -16.64 -9.91
CA ILE A 106 -6.85 -16.30 -9.74
C ILE A 106 -6.12 -17.44 -9.04
N ILE A 107 -5.04 -17.91 -9.64
CA ILE A 107 -4.21 -18.95 -9.07
C ILE A 107 -3.21 -18.31 -8.12
N VAL A 108 -3.17 -18.78 -6.87
CA VAL A 108 -2.19 -18.36 -5.87
C VAL A 108 -1.22 -19.51 -5.61
N PRO A 109 0.09 -19.33 -5.84
CA PRO A 109 1.08 -20.34 -5.51
C PRO A 109 1.04 -20.66 -4.01
N LYS A 110 1.11 -21.95 -3.64
CA LYS A 110 0.95 -22.38 -2.24
C LYS A 110 1.92 -21.70 -1.27
N GLY A 111 3.15 -21.42 -1.71
CA GLY A 111 4.17 -20.73 -0.91
C GLY A 111 3.88 -19.25 -0.64
N HIS A 112 2.97 -18.63 -1.40
CA HIS A 112 2.50 -17.26 -1.16
C HIS A 112 1.24 -17.21 -0.29
N ASN A 113 0.64 -18.37 0.03
CA ASN A 113 -0.46 -18.48 0.98
C ASN A 113 0.11 -18.58 2.40
N VAL A 114 0.66 -17.46 2.88
CA VAL A 114 1.30 -17.34 4.18
C VAL A 114 0.44 -16.58 5.17
N ASN A 115 0.51 -16.95 6.44
CA ASN A 115 0.03 -16.11 7.52
C ASN A 115 1.14 -15.12 7.89
N TYR A 116 0.80 -13.83 8.01
CA TYR A 116 1.74 -12.75 8.32
C TYR A 116 2.10 -12.66 9.82
N GLY A 117 1.70 -13.67 10.61
CA GLY A 117 1.91 -13.73 12.06
C GLY A 117 0.72 -13.21 12.82
#